data_AF-A0A431TUE5-F1
#
_entry.id   AF-A0A431TUE5-F1
#
_cell.length_a   1.000
_cell.length_b   1.000
_cell.length_c   1.000
_cell.angle_alpha   90.00
_cell.angle_beta   90.00
_cell.angle_gamma   90.00
#
_symmetry.space_group_name_H-M   'P 1'
#
loop_
_entity.id
_entity.type
_entity.pdbx_description
1 polymer ?
#
loop_
_entity_poly.entity_id
_entity_poly.type
_entity_poly.pdbx_seq_one_letter_code
_entity_poly.pdbx_strand_id
1 'polypeptide(L)'
;ILPAGEEITEAITRRIDQTSIDSVEIRSVLTCEAKRGICARCYGRNLSSGRMVQKGEAVGVIAAQSIGEPGTQLTLRTFHVVGTASNIAVEASI
;
A
#
# COMPACT_ATOMS: atom_id res chain seq x y z
N ILE A 1 21.77 -8.73 1.84
CA ILE A 1 21.51 -7.45 2.56
C ILE A 1 20.57 -7.65 3.75
N LEU A 2 19.60 -8.57 3.64
CA LEU A 2 18.67 -8.95 4.73
C LEU A 2 18.44 -10.47 4.67
N PRO A 3 18.23 -11.19 5.80
CA PRO A 3 17.77 -12.57 5.77
C PRO A 3 16.31 -12.68 5.28
N ALA A 4 15.93 -13.88 4.83
CA ALA A 4 14.60 -14.12 4.27
C ALA A 4 13.50 -13.98 5.34
N GLY A 5 12.44 -13.25 4.98
CA GLY A 5 11.24 -13.12 5.81
C GLY A 5 11.30 -12.06 6.91
N GLU A 6 12.34 -11.23 6.93
CA GLU A 6 12.38 -10.02 7.75
C GLU A 6 11.61 -8.86 7.12
N GLU A 7 11.13 -7.95 7.96
CA GLU A 7 10.42 -6.74 7.56
C GLU A 7 11.39 -5.72 6.96
N ILE A 8 11.05 -5.19 5.78
CA ILE A 8 11.81 -4.12 5.14
C ILE A 8 11.40 -2.79 5.78
N THR A 9 12.26 -2.29 6.67
CA THR A 9 12.12 -0.96 7.30
C THR A 9 12.79 0.12 6.47
N GLU A 10 12.48 1.38 6.75
CA GLU A 10 13.05 2.55 6.07
C GLU A 10 14.58 2.59 6.15
N ALA A 11 15.16 2.10 7.24
CA ALA A 11 16.62 1.98 7.40
C ALA A 11 17.21 0.92 6.45
N ILE A 12 16.49 -0.17 6.20
CA ILE A 12 16.88 -1.22 5.26
C ILE A 12 16.71 -0.74 3.83
N THR A 13 15.60 -0.06 3.51
CA THR A 13 15.37 0.53 2.18
C THR A 13 16.50 1.46 1.78
N ARG A 14 16.91 2.39 2.66
CA ARG A 14 18.07 3.28 2.40
C ARG A 14 19.36 2.53 2.11
N ARG A 15 19.58 1.37 2.74
CA ARG A 15 20.75 0.53 2.45
C ARG A 15 20.64 -0.16 1.11
N ILE A 16 19.44 -0.58 0.71
CA ILE A 16 19.18 -1.18 -0.60
C ILE A 16 19.39 -0.14 -1.71
N ASP A 17 18.90 1.09 -1.53
CA ASP A 17 19.05 2.19 -2.50
C ASP A 17 20.51 2.57 -2.77
N GLN A 18 21.41 2.32 -1.82
CA GLN A 18 22.85 2.54 -1.96
C GLN A 18 23.58 1.41 -2.71
N THR A 19 22.88 0.32 -3.04
CA THR A 19 23.42 -0.81 -3.78
C THR A 19 22.91 -0.83 -5.22
N SER A 20 23.60 -1.56 -6.09
CA SER A 20 23.18 -1.77 -7.49
C SER A 20 22.11 -2.86 -7.64
N ILE A 21 21.21 -3.00 -6.66
CA ILE A 21 20.15 -4.01 -6.67
C ILE A 21 18.88 -3.37 -7.23
N ASP A 22 18.44 -3.83 -8.40
CA ASP A 22 17.26 -3.29 -9.08
C ASP A 22 15.94 -3.95 -8.66
N SER A 23 15.99 -5.14 -8.05
CA SER A 23 14.79 -5.89 -7.65
C SER A 23 15.01 -6.74 -6.40
N VAL A 24 13.94 -6.91 -5.63
CA VAL A 24 13.92 -7.71 -4.40
C VAL A 24 12.66 -8.57 -4.40
N GLU A 25 12.82 -9.85 -4.09
CA GLU A 25 11.69 -10.76 -3.92
C GLU A 25 11.02 -10.53 -2.56
N ILE A 26 9.71 -10.32 -2.55
CA ILE A 26 8.91 -10.07 -1.35
C ILE A 26 7.82 -11.12 -1.19
N ARG A 27 7.35 -11.27 0.05
CA ARG A 27 6.11 -12.02 0.30
C ARG A 27 4.93 -11.21 -0.21
N SER A 28 3.92 -11.91 -0.73
CA SER A 28 2.70 -11.30 -1.22
C SER A 28 1.47 -11.92 -0.54
N VAL A 29 0.40 -11.13 -0.45
CA VAL A 29 -0.93 -11.62 -0.06
C VAL A 29 -1.50 -12.60 -1.08
N LEU A 30 -1.10 -12.50 -2.35
CA LEU A 30 -1.55 -13.37 -3.45
C LEU A 30 -0.96 -14.77 -3.39
N THR A 31 0.21 -14.93 -2.78
CA THR A 31 0.93 -16.21 -2.63
C THR A 31 0.82 -16.77 -1.21
N CYS A 32 -0.14 -16.29 -0.42
CA CYS A 32 -0.33 -16.75 0.95
C CYS A 32 -1.05 -18.10 1.01
N GLU A 33 -0.46 -19.10 1.68
CA GLU A 33 -1.02 -20.45 1.85
C GLU A 33 -1.98 -20.58 3.05
N ALA A 34 -2.36 -19.46 3.67
CA ALA A 34 -3.28 -19.47 4.80
C ALA A 34 -4.67 -19.95 4.37
N LYS A 35 -5.22 -20.98 5.03
CA LYS A 35 -6.52 -21.56 4.68
C LYS A 35 -7.71 -20.59 4.80
N ARG A 36 -7.61 -19.62 5.72
CA ARG A 36 -8.61 -18.58 5.96
C ARG A 36 -7.91 -17.28 6.32
N GLY A 37 -8.20 -16.20 5.60
CA GLY A 37 -7.53 -14.92 5.77
C GLY A 37 -6.09 -14.94 5.25
N ILE A 38 -5.25 -14.06 5.79
CA ILE A 38 -3.86 -13.87 5.35
C ILE A 38 -2.96 -13.89 6.59
N CYS A 39 -1.75 -14.45 6.47
CA CYS A 39 -0.79 -14.44 7.57
C CYS A 39 -0.12 -13.06 7.72
N ALA A 40 0.29 -12.72 8.94
CA ALA A 40 0.91 -11.42 9.23
C ALA A 40 2.10 -11.14 8.30
N ARG A 41 3.00 -12.13 8.08
CA ARG A 41 4.20 -11.96 7.24
C ARG A 41 3.92 -11.71 5.76
N CYS A 42 2.79 -12.18 5.22
CA CYS A 42 2.41 -11.93 3.83
C CYS A 42 1.73 -10.56 3.66
N TYR A 43 1.09 -10.05 4.72
CA TYR A 43 0.51 -8.72 4.71
C TYR A 43 1.56 -7.63 5.03
N GLY A 44 2.40 -7.86 6.04
CA GLY A 44 3.42 -6.89 6.46
C GLY A 44 2.88 -5.89 7.49
N ARG A 45 3.26 -4.63 7.28
CA ARG A 45 2.99 -3.51 8.18
C ARG A 45 1.59 -2.95 7.93
N ASN A 46 0.83 -2.71 9.00
CA ASN A 46 -0.36 -1.87 8.89
C ASN A 46 0.08 -0.42 8.67
N LEU A 47 -0.29 0.13 7.52
CA LEU A 47 0.08 1.49 7.10
C LEU A 47 -0.57 2.59 7.96
N SER A 48 -1.69 2.33 8.62
CA SER A 48 -2.34 3.28 9.52
C SER A 48 -1.64 3.40 10.87
N SER A 49 -1.05 2.31 11.38
CA SER A 49 -0.38 2.29 12.69
C SER A 49 1.14 2.31 12.59
N GLY A 50 1.71 2.03 11.40
CA GLY A 50 3.14 1.91 11.18
C GLY A 50 3.78 0.70 11.87
N ARG A 51 2.98 -0.26 12.33
CA ARG A 51 3.43 -1.47 13.04
C ARG A 51 3.04 -2.72 12.29
N MET A 52 3.71 -3.83 12.59
CA MET A 52 3.35 -5.14 12.08
C MET A 52 1.87 -5.45 12.39
N VAL A 53 1.14 -5.96 11.38
CA VAL A 53 -0.28 -6.26 11.53
C VAL A 53 -0.56 -7.26 12.65
N GLN A 54 -1.64 -7.05 13.39
CA GLN A 54 -2.04 -7.93 14.47
C GLN A 54 -2.99 -9.03 13.98
N LYS A 55 -2.98 -10.18 14.65
CA LYS A 55 -3.95 -11.25 14.34
C LYS A 55 -5.36 -10.78 14.71
N GLY A 56 -6.32 -11.02 13.80
CA GLY A 56 -7.71 -10.60 13.97
C GLY A 56 -8.03 -9.25 13.34
N GLU A 57 -7.04 -8.56 12.77
CA GLU A 57 -7.27 -7.30 12.08
C GLU A 57 -8.01 -7.51 10.75
N ALA A 58 -9.04 -6.69 10.50
CA ALA A 58 -9.93 -6.81 9.35
C ALA A 58 -9.32 -6.22 8.07
N VAL A 59 -8.16 -6.72 7.65
CA VAL A 59 -7.36 -6.20 6.52
C VAL A 59 -8.13 -6.12 5.20
N GLY A 60 -9.10 -7.01 4.97
CA GLY A 60 -9.93 -6.99 3.76
C GLY A 60 -10.90 -5.79 3.71
N VAL A 61 -11.49 -5.43 4.85
CA VAL A 61 -12.37 -4.25 4.95
C VAL A 61 -11.56 -2.98 4.80
N ILE A 62 -10.38 -2.93 5.44
CA ILE A 62 -9.44 -1.81 5.32
C ILE A 62 -9.06 -1.61 3.85
N ALA A 63 -8.64 -2.68 3.16
CA ALA A 63 -8.26 -2.61 1.75
C ALA A 63 -9.42 -2.13 0.84
N ALA A 64 -10.64 -2.63 1.08
CA ALA A 64 -11.81 -2.21 0.30
C ALA A 64 -12.08 -0.71 0.45
N GLN A 65 -12.01 -0.18 1.68
CA GLN A 65 -12.23 1.24 1.94
C GLN A 65 -11.12 2.12 1.34
N SER A 66 -9.86 1.70 1.47
CA SER A 66 -8.69 2.44 0.93
C SER A 66 -8.74 2.62 -0.58
N ILE A 67 -9.51 1.81 -1.30
CA ILE A 67 -9.77 1.98 -2.75
C ILE A 67 -11.11 2.67 -3.00
N GLY A 68 -12.16 2.27 -2.28
CA GLY A 68 -13.51 2.75 -2.50
C GLY A 68 -13.68 4.25 -2.22
N GLU A 69 -13.19 4.74 -1.08
CA GLU A 69 -13.36 6.14 -0.67
C GLU A 69 -12.62 7.11 -1.59
N PRO A 70 -11.33 6.90 -1.92
CA PRO A 70 -10.67 7.80 -2.86
C PRO A 70 -11.28 7.71 -4.26
N GLY A 71 -11.81 6.56 -4.66
CA GLY A 71 -12.48 6.38 -5.96
C GLY A 71 -13.78 7.16 -6.07
N THR A 72 -14.64 7.11 -5.05
CA THR A 72 -15.87 7.93 -5.01
C THR A 72 -15.53 9.41 -4.93
N GLN A 73 -14.54 9.78 -4.13
CA GLN A 73 -14.05 11.16 -4.01
C GLN A 73 -13.51 11.70 -5.34
N LEU A 74 -12.70 10.91 -6.05
CA LEU A 74 -12.15 11.27 -7.35
C LEU A 74 -13.27 11.50 -8.36
N THR A 75 -14.24 10.60 -8.40
CA THR A 75 -15.41 10.71 -9.28
C THR A 75 -16.17 12.01 -9.05
N LEU A 76 -16.48 12.33 -7.80
CA LEU A 76 -17.15 13.58 -7.45
C LEU A 76 -16.30 14.80 -7.83
N ARG A 77 -15.01 14.83 -7.48
CA ARG A 77 -14.13 15.96 -7.83
C ARG A 77 -14.02 16.17 -9.34
N THR A 78 -13.80 15.10 -10.10
CA THR A 78 -13.68 15.19 -11.56
C THR A 78 -14.97 15.71 -12.19
N PHE A 79 -16.15 15.25 -11.79
CA PHE A 79 -17.39 15.77 -12.39
C PHE A 79 -17.65 17.25 -12.08
N HIS A 80 -17.37 17.69 -10.85
CA HIS A 80 -17.55 19.09 -10.48
C HIS A 80 -16.55 20.01 -11.21
N VAL A 81 -15.29 19.58 -11.35
CA VAL A 81 -14.26 20.33 -12.09
C VAL A 81 -14.49 20.29 -13.60
N VAL A 82 -14.93 19.17 -14.18
CA VAL A 82 -15.22 19.06 -15.63
C VAL A 82 -16.43 19.90 -16.03
N GLY A 83 -17.40 20.12 -15.12
CA GLY A 83 -18.55 21.02 -15.36
C GLY A 83 -18.18 22.50 -15.45
N THR A 84 -17.06 22.91 -14.86
CA THR A 84 -16.50 24.26 -14.94
C THR A 84 -15.22 24.20 -15.77
N ALA A 85 -15.25 24.54 -17.06
CA ALA A 85 -14.10 24.40 -17.99
C ALA A 85 -12.80 25.12 -17.54
N SER A 86 -12.14 24.59 -16.52
CA SER A 86 -10.93 25.09 -15.88
C SER A 86 -9.85 24.05 -16.14
N ASN A 87 -8.76 24.49 -16.78
CA ASN A 87 -7.69 23.62 -17.25
C ASN A 87 -7.11 22.74 -16.12
N ILE A 88 -7.08 21.43 -16.40
CA ILE A 88 -6.71 20.30 -15.53
C ILE A 88 -5.24 20.36 -15.02
N ALA A 89 -4.47 21.38 -15.39
CA ALA A 89 -3.01 21.40 -15.21
C ALA A 89 -2.51 21.84 -13.82
N VAL A 90 -3.38 22.24 -12.87
CA VAL A 90 -2.91 22.92 -11.64
C VAL A 90 -3.02 22.08 -10.35
N GLU A 91 -3.87 21.05 -10.28
CA GLU A 91 -4.08 20.32 -9.01
C GLU A 91 -3.40 18.94 -8.93
N ALA A 92 -2.67 18.51 -9.96
CA ALA A 92 -1.86 17.30 -9.92
C ALA A 92 -0.47 17.54 -9.29
N SER A 93 -0.40 18.37 -8.25
CA SER A 93 0.78 18.50 -7.40
C SER A 93 0.45 17.84 -6.07
N ILE A 94 1.09 16.69 -5.83
CA ILE A 94 1.12 15.97 -4.55
C ILE A 94 1.79 16.86 -3.50
#